data_AF-A0A1E7J2T0-F1
#
_entry.id   AF-A0A1E7J2T0-F1
#
_cell.length_a   1.000
_cell.length_b   1.000
_cell.length_c   1.000
_cell.angle_alpha   90.00
_cell.angle_beta   90.00
_cell.angle_gamma   90.00
#
_symmetry.space_group_name_H-M   'P 1'
#
loop_
_entity.id
_entity.type
_entity.pdbx_description
1 polymer ?
#
loop_
_entity_poly.entity_id
_entity_poly.type
_entity_poly.pdbx_seq_one_letter_code
_entity_poly.pdbx_strand_id
1 'polypeptide(L)' 'MKNRNLSFDLVKQFEWESAVAWEDDRMDYGETRYCALGYIDTRLYHVVFTYRDEKVRVISLKGGKPKSMLFSKNM' A
#
# COMPACT_ATOMS: atom_id res chain seq x y z
N MET A 1 -0.12 -8.80 17.30
CA MET A 1 0.23 -8.22 15.97
C MET A 1 1.60 -7.55 16.07
N LYS A 2 2.62 -8.02 15.35
CA LYS A 2 3.91 -7.31 15.27
C LYS A 2 3.77 -6.17 14.26
N ASN A 3 3.46 -4.96 14.73
CA ASN A 3 3.64 -3.73 13.96
C ASN A 3 5.14 -3.48 13.83
N ARG A 4 5.77 -3.98 12.75
CA ARG A 4 7.05 -3.43 12.34
C ARG A 4 6.73 -2.09 11.70
N ASN A 5 7.15 -1.00 12.34
CA ASN A 5 7.05 0.33 11.74
C ASN A 5 8.01 0.34 10.54
N LEU A 6 7.47 0.10 9.34
CA LEU A 6 8.26 0.12 8.12
C LEU A 6 8.57 1.57 7.80
N SER A 7 9.82 1.85 7.43
CA SER A 7 10.16 3.19 6.95
C SER A 7 9.31 3.52 5.74
N PHE A 8 8.73 4.72 5.72
CA PHE A 8 8.03 5.24 4.55
C PHE A 8 8.98 5.42 3.36
N ASP A 9 10.30 5.47 3.56
CA ASP A 9 11.27 5.45 2.46
C ASP A 9 11.16 4.20 1.59
N LEU A 10 10.66 3.08 2.14
CA LEU A 10 10.46 1.86 1.36
C LEU A 10 9.41 2.04 0.25
N VAL A 11 8.49 3.01 0.40
CA VAL A 11 7.50 3.31 -0.65
C VAL A 11 8.14 3.81 -1.95
N LYS A 12 9.39 4.31 -1.90
CA LYS A 12 10.13 4.74 -3.08
C LYS A 12 10.45 3.57 -4.02
N GLN A 13 10.43 2.35 -3.51
CA GLN A 13 10.64 1.11 -4.26
C GLN A 13 9.32 0.42 -4.63
N PHE A 14 8.18 1.03 -4.28
CA PHE A 14 6.87 0.48 -4.60
C PHE A 14 6.60 0.62 -6.10
N GLU A 15 6.23 -0.49 -6.74
CA GLU A 15 5.96 -0.54 -8.18
C GLU A 15 4.58 0.05 -8.51
N TRP A 16 4.47 1.38 -8.49
CA TRP A 16 3.20 2.12 -8.66
C TRP A 16 2.48 1.82 -9.99
N GLU A 17 3.22 1.67 -11.09
CA GLU A 17 2.64 1.44 -12.42
C GLU A 17 1.89 0.10 -12.52
N SER A 18 2.30 -0.89 -11.73
CA SER A 18 1.67 -2.22 -11.68
C SER A 18 0.68 -2.37 -10.53
N ALA A 19 0.57 -1.37 -9.67
CA ALA A 19 -0.25 -1.45 -8.46
C ALA A 19 -1.73 -1.31 -8.81
N VAL A 20 -2.56 -2.04 -8.07
CA VAL A 20 -4.02 -1.83 -8.08
C VAL A 20 -4.35 -0.83 -6.98
N ALA A 21 -4.95 0.29 -7.35
CA ALA A 21 -5.33 1.35 -6.43
C ALA A 21 -6.84 1.64 -6.48
N TRP A 22 -7.40 2.04 -5.34
CA TRP A 22 -8.82 2.41 -5.20
C TRP A 22 -8.98 3.44 -4.08
N GLU A 23 -10.07 4.21 -4.13
CA GLU A 23 -10.43 5.16 -3.06
C GLU A 23 -10.83 4.41 -1.78
N ASP A 24 -10.37 4.89 -0.62
CA ASP A 24 -10.72 4.36 0.69
C ASP A 24 -11.98 5.07 1.23
N ASP A 25 -13.14 4.58 0.81
CA ASP A 25 -14.46 5.13 1.12
C ASP A 25 -15.08 4.58 2.43
N ARG A 26 -14.29 3.85 3.23
CA ARG A 26 -14.80 3.15 4.42
C ARG A 26 -15.28 4.08 5.52
N MET A 27 -14.68 5.27 5.64
CA MET A 27 -15.04 6.31 6.61
C MET A 27 -14.74 7.70 6.05
N ASP A 28 -15.44 8.73 6.56
CA ASP A 28 -15.04 10.11 6.33
C ASP A 28 -13.81 10.45 7.20
N TYR A 29 -12.65 10.57 6.55
CA TYR A 29 -11.38 10.89 7.19
C TYR A 29 -11.06 12.39 7.18
N GLY A 30 -11.94 13.25 6.62
CA GLY A 30 -11.67 14.67 6.39
C GLY A 30 -10.67 14.95 5.26
N GLU A 31 -10.24 13.92 4.53
CA GLU A 31 -9.41 14.00 3.31
C GLU A 31 -9.66 12.75 2.45
N THR A 32 -9.56 12.89 1.12
CA THR A 32 -9.62 11.72 0.21
C THR A 32 -8.37 10.86 0.41
N ARG A 33 -8.58 9.56 0.63
CA ARG A 33 -7.50 8.58 0.79
C ARG A 33 -7.63 7.49 -0.26
N TYR A 34 -6.49 6.91 -0.60
CA TYR A 34 -6.40 5.80 -1.54
C TYR A 34 -5.69 4.64 -0.87
N CYS A 35 -6.16 3.44 -1.16
CA CYS A 35 -5.44 2.20 -0.90
C CYS A 35 -4.75 1.74 -2.19
N ALA A 36 -3.56 1.16 -2.08
CA ALA A 36 -2.89 0.47 -3.17
C ALA A 36 -2.30 -0.86 -2.72
N LEU A 37 -2.45 -1.88 -3.56
CA LEU A 37 -1.74 -3.15 -3.46
C LEU A 37 -0.73 -3.23 -4.59
N GLY A 38 0.53 -3.40 -4.23
CA GLY A 38 1.63 -3.43 -5.19
C GLY A 38 2.86 -4.08 -4.60
N TYR A 39 3.83 -4.35 -5.46
CA TYR A 39 5.05 -5.04 -5.08
C TYR A 39 6.13 -4.04 -4.64
N ILE A 40 6.92 -4.49 -3.66
CA ILE A 40 8.30 -4.02 -3.45
C ILE A 40 9.14 -5.30 -3.50
N ASP A 41 10.03 -5.38 -4.49
CA ASP A 41 10.73 -6.61 -4.85
C ASP A 41 9.74 -7.79 -5.02
N THR A 42 9.93 -8.86 -4.25
CA THR A 42 9.16 -10.11 -4.35
C THR A 42 7.97 -10.18 -3.39
N ARG A 43 7.62 -9.06 -2.76
CA ARG A 43 6.63 -8.98 -1.68
C ARG A 43 5.52 -8.00 -2.00
N LEU A 44 4.27 -8.41 -1.79
CA LEU A 44 3.09 -7.57 -1.91
C LEU A 44 2.88 -6.75 -0.64
N TYR A 45 2.78 -5.44 -0.79
CA TYR A 45 2.52 -4.48 0.28
C TYR A 45 1.16 -3.80 0.07
N HIS A 46 0.60 -3.30 1.17
CA HIS A 46 -0.59 -2.46 1.16
C HIS A 46 -0.21 -1.04 1.60
N VAL A 47 -0.41 -0.06 0.72
CA VAL A 47 -0.13 1.36 0.97
C VAL A 47 -1.45 2.12 1.14
N VAL A 48 -1.50 3.03 2.11
CA VAL A 48 -2.56 4.05 2.20
C VAL A 48 -1.90 5.40 1.99
N PHE A 49 -2.45 6.22 1.11
CA PHE A 49 -1.89 7.52 0.75
C PHE A 49 -2.97 8.54 0.40
N THR A 50 -2.57 9.80 0.29
CA THR A 50 -3.39 10.90 -0.24
C THR A 50 -2.56 11.76 -1.19
N TYR A 51 -3.22 12.48 -2.09
CA TYR A 51 -2.58 13.49 -2.94
C TYR A 51 -2.64 14.85 -2.25
N ARG A 52 -1.48 15.52 -2.15
CA ARG A 52 -1.37 16.90 -1.65
C ARG A 52 -0.38 17.66 -2.49
N ASP A 53 -0.79 18.79 -3.06
CA ASP A 53 0.07 19.65 -3.89
C ASP A 53 0.80 18.85 -4.99
N GLU A 54 0.06 17.98 -5.69
CA GLU A 54 0.55 17.06 -6.73
C GLU A 54 1.57 16.00 -6.24
N LYS A 55 1.71 15.83 -4.92
CA LYS A 55 2.61 14.85 -4.30
C LYS A 55 1.83 13.77 -3.57
N VAL A 56 2.40 12.57 -3.55
CA VAL A 56 1.90 11.45 -2.73
C VAL A 56 2.38 11.62 -1.29
N ARG A 57 1.45 11.68 -0.34
CA ARG A 57 1.72 11.57 1.09
C ARG A 57 1.30 10.18 1.58
N VAL A 58 2.27 9.38 2.01
CA VAL A 58 2.01 8.07 2.61
C VAL A 58 1.48 8.23 4.03
N ILE A 59 0.36 7.59 4.31
CA ILE A 59 -0.31 7.54 5.61
C ILE A 59 0.01 6.21 6.30
N SER A 60 0.05 5.11 5.55
CA SER A 60 0.35 3.78 6.08
C SER A 60 1.04 2.91 5.05
N LEU A 61 1.99 2.09 5.50
CA LEU A 61 2.59 1.00 4.74
C LEU A 61 2.48 -0.28 5.57
N LYS A 62 1.72 -1.26 5.08
CA LYS A 62 1.49 -2.54 5.76
C LYS A 62 2.16 -3.68 4.98
N GLY A 63 2.73 -4.59 5.76
CA GLY A 63 3.91 -5.36 5.39
C GLY A 63 3.80 -6.32 4.19
N GLY A 64 4.98 -6.69 3.72
CA GLY A 64 5.23 -7.50 2.54
C GLY A 64 4.92 -8.98 2.70
N LYS A 65 3.84 -9.44 2.05
CA LYS A 65 3.54 -10.87 1.90
C LYS A 65 4.28 -11.42 0.69
N PRO A 66 4.94 -12.59 0.77
CA PRO A 66 5.54 -13.21 -0.41
C PRO A 66 4.50 -13.40 -1.52
N LYS A 67 4.90 -13.14 -2.76
CA LYS A 67 4.05 -13.35 -3.95
C LYS A 67 3.41 -14.74 -4.00
N SER A 68 4.11 -15.77 -3.52
CA SER A 68 3.63 -17.15 -3.46
C SER A 68 2.39 -17.35 -2.57
N MET A 69 2.16 -16.50 -1.56
CA MET A 69 1.02 -16.65 -0.64
C MET A 69 -0.30 -16.09 -1.18
N LEU A 70 -0.30 -15.42 -2.34
CA LEU A 70 -1.54 -14.95 -2.97
C LEU A 70 -2.24 -16.07 -3.73
N PHE A 71 -1.46 -16.97 -4.36
CA PHE A 71 -1.98 -18.09 -5.13
C PHE A 71 -2.56 -19.20 -4.25
N SER A 72 -2.21 -19.26 -2.96
CA SER A 72 -2.67 -20.31 -2.05
C SER A 72 -4.02 -20.02 -1.37
N LYS A 73 -4.66 -18.88 -1.65
CA LYS A 73 -5.93 -18.48 -1.00
C LYS A 73 -7.16 -18.51 -1.91
N ASN A 74 -6.99 -18.87 -3.18
CA ASN A 74 -8.06 -18.99 -4.16
C ASN A 74 -8.20 -20.44 -4.71
N MET A 75 -7.86 -21.45 -3.91
CA MET A 75 -8.05 -22.87 -4.24
C MET A 75 -8.71 -23.60 -3.09
#